data_AF-A0A8T4LGY4-F1
#
_entry.id   AF-A0A8T4LGY4-F1
#
_cell.length_a   1.000
_cell.length_b   1.000
_cell.length_c   1.000
_cell.angle_alpha   90.00
_cell.angle_beta   90.00
_cell.angle_gamma   90.00
#
_symmetry.space_group_name_H-M   'P 1'
#
loop_
_entity.id
_entity.type
_entity.pdbx_description
1 polymer ?
#
loop_
_entity_poly.entity_id
_entity_poly.type
_entity_poly.pdbx_seq_one_letter_code
_entity_poly.pdbx_strand_id
1 'polypeptide(L)'
;MELIVEHKADKNHYVVSAASILAKVAREEEVEKIEKKIGQKIGTGYMSNPQCQKFVKENFDKYPKLFRKSWIPYKKQIEEKEQKKLNQY
;
A
#
# COMPACT_ATOMS: atom_id res chain seq x y z
N MET A 1 -28.38 -12.32 -15.97
CA MET A 1 -27.66 -12.10 -14.69
C MET A 1 -28.06 -10.73 -14.21
N GLU A 2 -28.57 -10.64 -12.99
CA GLU A 2 -28.92 -9.35 -12.39
C GLU A 2 -27.71 -8.83 -11.62
N LEU A 3 -27.38 -7.55 -11.80
CA LEU A 3 -26.26 -6.88 -11.15
C LEU A 3 -26.80 -5.68 -10.39
N ILE A 4 -26.54 -5.65 -9.09
CA ILE A 4 -26.86 -4.51 -8.22
C ILE A 4 -25.54 -3.89 -7.80
N VAL A 5 -25.34 -2.61 -8.15
CA VAL A 5 -24.10 -1.89 -7.92
C VAL A 5 -24.41 -0.59 -7.16
N GLU A 6 -23.82 -0.43 -5.99
CA GLU A 6 -23.98 0.77 -5.17
C GLU A 6 -22.71 1.10 -4.38
N HIS A 7 -22.61 2.35 -3.92
CA HIS A 7 -21.56 2.76 -2.99
C HIS A 7 -21.85 2.24 -1.58
N LYS A 8 -20.82 1.72 -0.89
CA LYS A 8 -20.91 1.20 0.49
C LYS A 8 -21.89 0.02 0.64
N ALA A 9 -21.98 -0.82 -0.39
CA ALA A 9 -22.81 -2.03 -0.42
C ALA A 9 -22.57 -2.98 0.77
N ASP A 10 -21.38 -2.95 1.37
CA ASP A 10 -21.03 -3.73 2.56
C ASP A 10 -21.80 -3.33 3.82
N LYS A 11 -22.44 -2.15 3.82
CA LYS A 11 -23.33 -1.69 4.91
C LYS A 11 -24.77 -2.18 4.76
N ASN A 12 -25.23 -2.35 3.52
CA ASN A 12 -26.63 -2.62 3.21
C ASN A 12 -26.89 -4.10 2.92
N HIS A 13 -25.87 -4.85 2.48
CA HIS A 13 -26.00 -6.25 2.09
C HIS A 13 -25.06 -7.15 2.92
N TYR A 14 -25.63 -8.04 3.74
CA TYR A 14 -24.84 -8.92 4.63
C TYR A 14 -23.82 -9.78 3.88
N VAL A 15 -24.17 -10.31 2.71
CA VAL A 15 -23.25 -11.09 1.86
C VAL A 15 -22.05 -10.27 1.38
N VAL A 16 -22.26 -8.99 1.06
CA VAL A 16 -21.17 -8.07 0.68
C VAL A 16 -20.34 -7.68 1.90
N SER A 17 -20.98 -7.55 3.07
CA SER A 17 -20.29 -7.34 4.35
C SER A 17 -19.34 -8.48 4.68
N ALA A 18 -19.80 -9.73 4.57
CA ALA A 18 -18.98 -10.92 4.75
C ALA A 18 -17.80 -10.95 3.77
N ALA A 19 -18.03 -10.63 2.48
CA ALA A 19 -16.97 -10.52 1.49
C ALA A 19 -15.93 -9.43 1.85
N SER A 20 -16.38 -8.27 2.35
CA SER A 20 -15.53 -7.18 2.81
C SER A 20 -14.64 -7.60 4.00
N ILE A 21 -15.19 -8.37 4.95
CA ILE A 21 -14.44 -8.92 6.08
C ILE A 21 -13.35 -9.88 5.59
N LEU A 22 -13.72 -10.88 4.79
CA LEU A 22 -12.77 -11.87 4.26
C LEU A 22 -11.64 -11.20 3.46
N ALA A 23 -11.97 -10.20 2.63
CA ALA A 23 -10.98 -9.46 1.86
C ALA A 23 -10.00 -8.68 2.76
N LYS A 24 -10.47 -8.10 3.87
CA LYS A 24 -9.62 -7.38 4.83
C LYS A 24 -8.69 -8.32 5.59
N VAL A 25 -9.20 -9.46 6.06
CA VAL A 25 -8.38 -10.48 6.74
C VAL A 25 -7.29 -11.01 5.81
N ALA A 26 -7.66 -11.41 4.59
CA ALA A 26 -6.68 -11.89 3.60
C ALA A 26 -5.61 -10.83 3.27
N ARG A 27 -6.00 -9.55 3.21
CA ARG A 27 -5.06 -8.45 3.02
C ARG A 27 -4.06 -8.33 4.18
N GLU A 28 -4.53 -8.42 5.42
CA GLU A 28 -3.66 -8.33 6.60
C GLU A 28 -2.69 -9.51 6.67
N GLU A 29 -3.16 -10.72 6.38
CA GLU A 29 -2.30 -11.91 6.28
C GLU A 29 -1.21 -11.77 5.22
N GLU A 30 -1.53 -11.18 4.05
CA GLU A 30 -0.53 -10.97 3.01
C GLU A 30 0.50 -9.91 3.41
N VAL A 31 0.08 -8.85 4.12
CA VAL A 31 1.01 -7.88 4.71
C VAL A 31 1.96 -8.56 5.69
N GLU A 32 1.47 -9.44 6.56
CA GLU A 32 2.33 -10.18 7.48
C GLU A 32 3.33 -11.09 6.76
N LYS A 33 2.92 -11.75 5.68
CA LYS A 33 3.83 -12.57 4.87
C LYS A 33 4.93 -11.71 4.24
N ILE A 34 4.59 -10.52 3.78
CA ILE A 34 5.57 -9.56 3.25
C ILE A 34 6.54 -9.14 4.36
N GLU A 35 6.04 -8.77 5.54
CA GLU A 35 6.88 -8.39 6.68
C GLU A 35 7.83 -9.51 7.09
N LYS A 36 7.36 -10.78 7.11
CA LYS A 36 8.20 -11.96 7.39
C LYS A 36 9.28 -12.16 6.33
N LYS A 37 8.94 -11.99 5.04
CA LYS A 37 9.90 -12.12 3.93
C LYS A 37 10.98 -11.04 3.97
N ILE A 38 10.62 -9.83 4.36
CA ILE A 38 11.52 -8.67 4.38
C ILE A 38 12.30 -8.59 5.70
N GLY A 39 11.76 -9.15 6.79
CA GLY A 39 12.35 -9.09 8.13
C GLY A 39 12.16 -7.75 8.82
N GLN A 40 11.24 -6.90 8.36
CA GLN A 40 10.93 -5.61 8.98
C GLN A 40 9.45 -5.29 8.87
N LYS A 41 8.93 -4.50 9.80
CA LYS A 41 7.56 -4.03 9.78
C LYS A 41 7.37 -2.96 8.70
N ILE A 42 6.37 -3.12 7.85
CA ILE A 42 6.07 -2.18 6.75
C ILE A 42 4.93 -1.23 7.10
N GLY A 43 4.17 -1.55 8.16
CA GLY A 43 3.00 -0.79 8.61
C GLY A 43 1.73 -1.15 7.83
N THR A 44 0.70 -0.29 7.93
CA THR A 44 -0.64 -0.55 7.37
C THR A 44 -0.74 -0.47 5.84
N GLY A 45 0.32 -0.11 5.13
CA GLY A 45 0.32 0.17 3.68
C GLY A 45 -0.31 1.50 3.28
N TYR A 46 -0.71 2.36 4.24
CA TYR A 46 -1.26 3.69 3.98
C TYR A 46 -0.31 4.78 4.47
N MET A 47 -0.18 5.84 3.68
CA MET A 47 0.70 6.97 4.00
C MET A 47 0.22 7.81 5.19
N SER A 48 -0.96 7.57 5.75
CA SER A 48 -1.37 8.15 7.03
C SER A 48 -0.59 7.57 8.22
N ASN A 49 0.02 6.39 8.06
CA ASN A 49 0.83 5.75 9.10
C ASN A 49 2.31 6.17 8.95
N PRO A 50 2.93 6.79 9.97
CA PRO A 50 4.34 7.19 9.94
C PRO A 50 5.31 6.06 9.59
N GLN A 51 5.02 4.82 10.01
CA GLN A 51 5.82 3.64 9.72
C GLN A 51 5.84 3.31 8.22
N CYS A 52 4.69 3.45 7.54
CA CYS A 52 4.61 3.24 6.09
C CYS A 52 5.40 4.31 5.35
N GLN A 53 5.29 5.58 5.79
CA GLN A 53 6.04 6.68 5.18
C GLN A 53 7.54 6.42 5.27
N LYS A 54 8.03 6.02 6.45
CA LYS A 54 9.44 5.69 6.67
C LYS A 54 9.87 4.51 5.81
N PHE A 55 9.09 3.43 5.81
CA PHE A 55 9.40 2.23 5.03
C PHE A 55 9.51 2.52 3.53
N VAL A 56 8.58 3.31 2.97
CA VAL A 56 8.63 3.72 1.55
C VAL A 56 9.92 4.48 1.25
N LYS A 57 10.26 5.50 2.05
CA LYS A 57 11.48 6.32 1.84
C LYS A 57 12.76 5.49 1.86
N GLU A 58 12.83 4.51 2.77
CA GLU A 58 14.04 3.71 2.98
C GLU A 58 14.18 2.51 2.02
N ASN A 59 13.08 2.06 1.41
CA ASN A 59 13.07 0.77 0.71
C ASN A 59 12.47 0.79 -0.71
N PHE A 60 12.04 1.95 -1.23
CA PHE A 60 11.41 2.04 -2.56
C PHE A 60 12.27 1.46 -3.70
N ASP A 61 13.58 1.61 -3.60
CA ASP A 61 14.55 1.11 -4.58
C ASP A 61 15.05 -0.31 -4.27
N LYS A 62 15.05 -0.71 -3.00
CA LYS A 62 15.41 -2.06 -2.54
C LYS A 62 14.35 -3.11 -2.90
N TYR A 63 13.07 -2.74 -2.82
CA TYR A 63 11.95 -3.65 -3.12
C TYR A 63 10.98 -3.05 -4.16
N PRO A 64 11.42 -2.74 -5.39
CA PRO A 64 10.61 -2.01 -6.37
C PRO A 64 9.38 -2.79 -6.88
N LYS A 65 9.35 -4.12 -6.68
CA LYS A 65 8.21 -4.98 -6.99
C LYS A 65 7.12 -4.95 -5.91
N LEU A 66 7.44 -4.49 -4.70
CA LEU A 66 6.48 -4.40 -3.59
C LEU A 66 5.55 -3.19 -3.73
N PHE A 67 6.07 -2.09 -4.27
CA PHE A 67 5.35 -0.83 -4.32
C PHE A 67 4.49 -0.68 -5.56
N ARG A 68 3.35 -0.01 -5.39
CA ARG A 68 2.47 0.40 -6.50
C ARG A 68 3.12 1.58 -7.23
N LYS A 69 3.64 1.33 -8.42
CA LYS A 69 4.38 2.36 -9.20
C LYS A 69 3.53 3.55 -9.63
N SER A 70 2.21 3.38 -9.74
CA SER A 70 1.29 4.46 -10.08
C SER A 70 1.02 5.43 -8.91
N TRP A 71 1.35 5.05 -7.68
CA TRP A 71 1.03 5.81 -6.48
C TRP A 71 1.99 6.99 -6.27
N ILE A 72 1.43 8.13 -5.89
CA ILE A 72 2.15 9.40 -5.66
C ILE A 72 3.37 9.24 -4.74
N PRO A 73 3.28 8.55 -3.58
CA PRO A 73 4.43 8.36 -2.69
C PRO A 73 5.63 7.70 -3.37
N TYR A 74 5.39 6.66 -4.18
CA TYR A 74 6.46 5.96 -4.89
C TYR A 74 7.07 6.86 -5.97
N LYS A 75 6.23 7.52 -6.77
CA LYS A 75 6.68 8.47 -7.81
C LYS A 75 7.55 9.58 -7.24
N LYS A 76 7.11 10.19 -6.13
CA LYS A 76 7.88 11.24 -5.44
C LYS A 76 9.26 10.76 -5.01
N GLN A 77 9.38 9.56 -4.47
CA GLN A 77 10.70 9.03 -4.08
C GLN A 77 11.63 8.78 -5.28
N ILE A 78 11.08 8.36 -6.42
CA ILE A 78 11.84 8.21 -7.66
C ILE A 78 12.29 9.59 -8.19
N GLU A 79 11.38 10.56 -8.26
CA GLU A 79 11.66 11.93 -8.69
C GLU A 79 12.70 12.62 -7.79
N GLU A 80 12.57 12.47 -6.46
CA GLU A 80 13.53 12.98 -5.48
C GLU A 80 14.93 12.36 -5.64
N LYS A 81 15.01 11.09 -6.07
CA LYS A 81 16.28 10.41 -6.36
C LYS A 81 16.91 10.88 -7.67
N GLU A 82 16.10 11.18 -8.68
CA GLU A 82 16.55 11.65 -10.00
C GLU A 82 16.97 13.14 -9.99
N GLN A 83 16.44 13.93 -9.05
CA GLN A 83 16.78 15.34 -8.90
C GLN A 83 18.21 15.54 -8.36
N LYS A 84 19.08 16.21 -9.14
CA LYS A 84 20.41 16.63 -8.68
C LYS A 84 20.30 17.74 -7.62
N LYS A 85 21.12 17.68 -6.57
CA LYS A 85 21.18 18.72 -5.53
C LYS A 85 21.76 20.00 -6.12
N LEU A 86 21.18 21.15 -5.75
CA LEU A 86 21.53 22.48 -6.27
C LEU A 86 23.02 22.85 -6.11
N ASN A 87 23.73 22.25 -5.14
CA ASN A 87 25.14 22.52 -4.84
C ASN A 87 26.13 21.67 -5.69
N GLN A 88 25.76 21.29 -6.92
CA GLN A 88 26.64 20.53 -7.84
C GLN A 88 27.11 21.36 -9.05
N TYR A 89 27.32 22.67 -8.87
CA TYR A 89 27.94 23.56 -9.84
C TYR A 89 29.16 24.24 -9.21
#